data_AF-A0A967IGQ3-F1
#
_entry.id   AF-A0A967IGQ3-F1
#
_cell.length_a   1.000
_cell.length_b   1.000
_cell.length_c   1.000
_cell.angle_alpha   90.00
_cell.angle_beta   90.00
_cell.angle_gamma   90.00
#
_symmetry.space_group_name_H-M   'P 1'
#
loop_
_entity.id
_entity.type
_entity.pdbx_description
1 polymer ?
#
loop_
_entity_poly.entity_id
_entity_poly.type
_entity_poly.pdbx_seq_one_letter_code
_entity_poly.pdbx_strand_id
1 'polypeptide(L)' 'VERLGLDTYAEPDRFFSHRRSVHWGEATYGRQFSLIALPD' A
#
# COMPACT_ATOMS: atom_id res chain seq x y z
N VAL A 1 19.57 -7.87 -3.55
CA VAL A 1 18.16 -7.48 -3.35
C VAL A 1 18.08 -5.98 -3.40
N GLU A 2 17.35 -5.41 -4.35
CA GLU A 2 17.07 -3.98 -4.41
C GLU A 2 15.77 -3.68 -3.65
N ARG A 3 15.72 -2.57 -2.92
CA ARG A 3 14.54 -2.13 -2.17
C ARG A 3 13.92 -0.92 -2.87
N LEU A 4 12.60 -0.93 -3.06
CA LEU A 4 11.89 0.20 -3.68
C LEU A 4 11.92 1.49 -2.85
N GLY A 5 12.10 1.40 -1.52
CA GLY A 5 12.19 2.58 -0.65
C GLY A 5 10.89 3.40 -0.53
N LEU A 6 9.74 2.80 -0.88
CA LEU A 6 8.43 3.47 -0.85
C LEU A 6 7.73 3.25 0.50
N ASP A 7 7.06 4.29 1.01
CA ASP A 7 6.28 4.24 2.24
C ASP A 7 4.79 4.46 1.94
N THR A 8 3.97 3.45 2.19
CA THR A 8 2.53 3.50 1.93
C THR A 8 1.82 4.57 2.76
N TYR A 9 2.37 4.95 3.92
CA TYR A 9 1.82 6.01 4.77
C TYR A 9 2.09 7.42 4.21
N ALA A 10 3.29 7.66 3.66
CA ALA A 10 3.72 8.98 3.20
C ALA A 10 3.12 9.38 1.84
N GLU A 11 2.70 8.41 1.02
CA GLU A 11 2.28 8.64 -0.38
C GLU A 11 0.79 8.28 -0.61
N PRO A 12 -0.17 9.11 -0.14
CA PRO A 12 -1.60 8.79 -0.14
C PRO A 12 -2.23 8.67 -1.54
N ASP A 13 -1.71 9.39 -2.53
CA ASP A 13 -2.23 9.35 -3.90
C ASP A 13 -1.88 8.05 -4.65
N ARG A 14 -0.95 7.27 -4.09
CA ARG A 14 -0.42 6.05 -4.73
C ARG A 14 -0.74 4.78 -3.95
N PHE A 15 -0.85 4.87 -2.62
CA PHE A 15 -0.98 3.70 -1.77
C PHE A 15 -2.07 3.83 -0.71
N PHE A 16 -2.77 2.73 -0.47
CA PHE A 16 -3.59 2.56 0.73
C PHE A 16 -2.68 2.31 1.94
N SER A 17 -3.05 2.82 3.12
CA SER A 17 -2.30 2.61 4.37
C SER A 17 -3.22 2.38 5.54
N HIS A 18 -3.15 1.20 6.15
CA HIS A 18 -3.92 0.85 7.35
C HIS A 18 -3.61 1.80 8.53
N ARG A 19 -2.33 2.13 8.76
CA ARG A 19 -1.96 3.05 9.86
C ARG A 19 -2.57 4.43 9.64
N ARG A 20 -2.56 4.92 8.40
CA ARG A 20 -3.15 6.21 8.06
C ARG A 20 -4.67 6.21 8.19
N SER A 21 -5.33 5.15 7.72
CA SER A 21 -6.79 5.00 7.84
C SER A 21 -7.21 5.01 9.32
N VAL A 22 -6.46 4.33 10.19
CA VAL A 22 -6.68 4.35 11.65
C VAL A 22 -6.47 5.74 12.24
N HIS A 23 -5.39 6.45 11.87
CA HIS A 23 -5.15 7.82 12.35
C HIS A 23 -6.25 8.81 11.94
N TRP A 24 -6.88 8.61 10.78
CA TRP A 24 -7.99 9.45 10.31
C TRP A 24 -9.39 8.92 10.64
N GLY A 25 -9.48 7.78 11.35
CA GLY A 25 -10.77 7.20 11.73
C GLY A 25 -11.62 6.76 10.53
N GLU A 26 -10.98 6.42 9.40
CA GLU A 26 -11.69 5.91 8.23
C GLU A 26 -12.32 4.55 8.56
N ALA A 27 -13.61 4.37 8.24
CA ALA A 27 -14.34 3.15 8.53
C ALA A 27 -13.79 1.92 7.76
N THR A 28 -13.13 2.15 6.64
CA THR A 28 -12.50 1.13 5.80
C THR A 28 -11.38 1.76 4.98
N TYR A 29 -10.54 0.92 4.36
CA TYR A 29 -9.47 1.33 3.46
C TYR A 29 -9.29 0.29 2.36
N GLY A 30 -8.72 0.69 1.22
CA GLY A 30 -8.40 -0.24 0.13
C GLY A 30 -7.22 -1.16 0.46
N ARG A 31 -7.00 -2.19 -0.37
CA ARG A 31 -5.87 -3.13 -0.22
C ARG A 31 -5.08 -3.22 -1.52
N GLN A 32 -3.81 -3.56 -1.40
CA GLN A 32 -2.90 -3.74 -2.53
C GLN A 32 -2.36 -5.15 -2.55
N PHE A 33 -1.95 -5.61 -3.73
CA PHE A 33 -1.33 -6.90 -3.94
C PHE A 33 -0.01 -6.72 -4.67
N SER A 34 0.99 -7.50 -4.30
CA SER A 34 2.20 -7.69 -5.08
C SER A 34 2.11 -9.07 -5.71
N LEU A 35 2.14 -9.13 -7.04
CA LEU A 35 1.91 -10.36 -7.80
C LEU A 35 3.13 -10.64 -8.68
N ILE A 36 3.40 -11.91 -8.91
CA ILE A 36 4.43 -12.40 -9.84
C ILE A 36 3.96 -13.71 -10.46
N ALA A 37 4.20 -13.88 -11.76
CA ALA A 37 3.88 -15.08 -12.50
C ALA A 37 4.91 -15.28 -13.63
N LEU A 38 5.06 -16.52 -14.07
CA LEU A 38 5.75 -16.84 -15.33
C LEU A 38 4.74 -16.75 -16.49
N PRO A 39 5.18 -16.41 -17.71
CA PRO A 39 4.34 -16.55 -18.89
C PRO A 39 4.05 -18.04 -19.16
N ASP A 40 2.96 -18.29 -19.89
CA ASP A 40 2.61 -19.63 -20.39
C ASP A 40 3.65 -20.18 -21.38
#